data_AF-A0A9P9P4R6-F1
#
_entry.id   AF-A0A9P9P4R6-F1
#
_cell.length_a   1.000
_cell.length_b   1.000
_cell.length_c   1.000
_cell.angle_alpha   90.00
_cell.angle_beta   90.00
_cell.angle_gamma   90.00
#
_symmetry.space_group_name_H-M   'P 1'
#
loop_
_entity.id
_entity.type
_entity.pdbx_description
1 polymer ?
#
loop_
_entity_poly.entity_id
_entity_poly.type
_entity_poly.pdbx_seq_one_letter_code
_entity_poly.pdbx_strand_id
1 'polypeptide(L)'
;MADPLSTASGILAIATFAFQSSRALYRTVGSIQHSPSSIRQLKEELEALNGALKSLLELGTNADIDLTVLRIPLLRCGKACEDFEALIIECLAHSDGSKTSFRDWAKLKYMGDDIVGFKHMLSG
;
A
#
# COMPACT_ATOMS: atom_id res chain seq x y z
N MET A 1 26.69 -15.16 -15.64
CA MET A 1 26.17 -15.84 -14.44
C MET A 1 25.73 -14.75 -13.50
N ALA A 2 24.44 -14.69 -13.16
CA ALA A 2 23.92 -13.69 -12.23
C ALA A 2 24.01 -14.27 -10.82
N ASP A 3 24.75 -13.61 -9.93
CA ASP A 3 24.90 -14.04 -8.55
C ASP A 3 23.53 -14.12 -7.85
N PRO A 4 23.15 -15.27 -7.29
CA PRO A 4 21.88 -15.45 -6.59
C PRO A 4 21.66 -14.41 -5.49
N LEU A 5 22.74 -13.97 -4.83
CA LEU A 5 22.72 -12.95 -3.79
C LEU A 5 22.38 -11.53 -4.31
N SER A 6 22.75 -11.20 -5.55
CA SER A 6 22.40 -9.90 -6.17
C SER A 6 20.92 -9.82 -6.55
N THR A 7 20.34 -10.95 -6.98
CA THR A 7 18.91 -11.06 -7.31
C THR A 7 18.03 -11.19 -6.07
N ALA A 8 18.47 -11.95 -5.06
CA ALA A 8 17.79 -12.13 -3.78
C ALA A 8 17.79 -10.85 -2.92
N SER A 9 18.91 -10.11 -2.89
CA SER A 9 18.93 -8.78 -2.25
C SER A 9 18.00 -7.79 -2.96
N GLY A 10 17.84 -7.92 -4.29
CA GLY A 10 16.88 -7.14 -5.07
C GLY A 10 15.42 -7.42 -4.69
N ILE A 11 15.02 -8.68 -4.54
CA ILE A 11 13.61 -9.02 -4.22
C ILE A 11 13.25 -8.65 -2.78
N LEU A 12 14.13 -8.89 -1.81
CA LEU A 12 13.90 -8.51 -0.41
C LEU A 12 13.78 -6.99 -0.26
N ALA A 13 14.58 -6.22 -0.99
CA ALA A 13 14.45 -4.77 -1.04
C ALA A 13 13.09 -4.32 -1.62
N ILE A 14 12.62 -4.98 -2.69
CA ILE A 14 11.31 -4.67 -3.30
C ILE A 14 10.16 -5.06 -2.37
N ALA A 15 10.22 -6.22 -1.72
CA ALA A 15 9.24 -6.65 -0.72
C ALA A 15 9.20 -5.67 0.47
N THR A 16 10.38 -5.20 0.90
CA THR A 16 10.50 -4.21 1.98
C THR A 16 9.88 -2.88 1.56
N PHE A 17 10.15 -2.42 0.34
CA PHE A 17 9.52 -1.23 -0.23
C PHE A 17 7.99 -1.36 -0.21
N ALA A 18 7.44 -2.45 -0.75
CA ALA A 18 6.00 -2.70 -0.75
C ALA A 18 5.39 -2.65 0.65
N PHE A 19 6.04 -3.30 1.62
CA PHE A 19 5.61 -3.31 3.01
C PHE A 19 5.65 -1.92 3.69
N GLN A 20 6.67 -1.12 3.42
CA GLN A 20 6.74 0.23 3.99
C GLN A 20 5.70 1.15 3.36
N SER A 21 5.49 1.08 2.04
CA SER A 21 4.46 1.86 1.35
C SER A 21 3.06 1.49 1.82
N SER A 22 2.75 0.20 1.98
CA SER A 22 1.43 -0.24 2.49
C SER A 22 1.20 0.19 3.94
N ARG A 23 2.24 0.20 4.79
CA ARG A 23 2.15 0.70 6.17
C ARG A 23 1.99 2.21 6.24
N ALA A 24 2.67 2.95 5.38
CA ALA A 24 2.54 4.40 5.29
C ALA A 24 1.10 4.76 4.92
N LEU A 25 0.57 4.15 3.85
CA LEU A 25 -0.83 4.29 3.46
C LEU A 25 -1.81 3.90 4.59
N TYR A 26 -1.59 2.77 5.28
CA TYR A 26 -2.42 2.38 6.43
C TYR A 26 -2.47 3.45 7.52
N ARG A 27 -1.33 4.07 7.84
CA ARG A 27 -1.25 5.15 8.85
C ARG A 27 -1.97 6.41 8.37
N THR A 28 -1.75 6.80 7.12
CA THR A 28 -2.37 7.96 6.50
C THR A 28 -3.90 7.81 6.48
N VAL A 29 -4.41 6.67 6.01
CA VAL A 29 -5.85 6.31 6.06
C VAL A 29 -6.37 6.31 7.50
N GLY A 30 -5.60 5.75 8.44
CA GLY A 30 -5.97 5.66 9.85
C GLY A 30 -6.02 7.00 10.60
N SER A 31 -5.42 8.07 10.05
CA SER A 31 -5.44 9.41 10.65
C SER A 31 -6.76 10.17 10.40
N ILE A 32 -7.59 9.68 9.49
CA ILE A 32 -8.86 10.31 9.11
C ILE A 32 -9.93 10.03 10.18
N GLN A 33 -10.32 11.07 10.94
CA GLN A 33 -11.21 10.93 12.11
C GLN A 33 -12.68 10.62 11.78
N HIS A 34 -13.24 11.24 10.73
CA HIS A 34 -14.62 11.03 10.29
C HIS A 34 -14.66 10.17 9.04
N SER A 35 -14.31 8.89 9.19
CA SER A 35 -14.14 7.96 8.07
C SER A 35 -15.47 7.27 7.70
N PRO A 36 -15.97 7.40 6.46
CA PRO A 36 -17.06 6.56 5.96
C PRO A 36 -16.67 5.07 5.93
N SER A 37 -17.67 4.20 5.82
CA SER A 37 -17.49 2.74 5.87
C SER A 37 -16.44 2.22 4.89
N SER A 38 -16.33 2.81 3.70
CA SER A 38 -15.35 2.43 2.68
C SER A 38 -13.90 2.66 3.12
N ILE A 39 -13.62 3.71 3.90
CA ILE A 39 -12.28 3.99 4.44
C ILE A 39 -11.93 2.96 5.52
N ARG A 40 -12.89 2.59 6.37
CA ARG A 40 -12.70 1.55 7.37
C ARG A 40 -12.41 0.20 6.71
N GLN A 41 -13.17 -0.16 5.67
CA GLN A 41 -12.92 -1.38 4.89
C GLN A 41 -11.55 -1.35 4.22
N LEU A 42 -11.16 -0.22 3.60
CA LEU A 42 -9.82 -0.08 3.02
C LEU A 42 -8.72 -0.28 4.08
N LYS A 43 -8.93 0.25 5.29
CA LYS A 43 -7.97 0.06 6.39
C LYS A 43 -7.84 -1.41 6.79
N GLU A 44 -8.95 -2.15 6.83
CA GLU A 44 -8.96 -3.60 7.09
C GLU A 44 -8.20 -4.38 5.99
N GLU A 45 -8.42 -4.05 4.71
CA GLU A 45 -7.67 -4.65 3.59
C GLU A 45 -6.17 -4.32 3.67
N LEU A 46 -5.81 -3.08 4.03
CA LEU A 46 -4.41 -2.67 4.20
C LEU A 46 -3.73 -3.36 5.38
N GLU A 47 -4.47 -3.64 6.45
CA GLU A 47 -3.97 -4.42 7.58
C GLU A 47 -3.66 -5.86 7.17
N ALA A 48 -4.57 -6.50 6.41
CA ALA A 48 -4.35 -7.83 5.85
C ALA A 48 -3.14 -7.86 4.90
N LEU A 49 -3.02 -6.88 4.00
CA LEU A 49 -1.89 -6.74 3.09
C LEU A 49 -0.56 -6.57 3.86
N ASN A 50 -0.55 -5.72 4.90
CA ASN A 50 0.62 -5.55 5.77
C ASN A 50 1.03 -6.87 6.43
N GLY A 51 0.07 -7.65 6.92
CA GLY A 51 0.31 -8.98 7.47
C GLY A 51 0.96 -9.92 6.46
N ALA A 52 0.38 -10.02 5.26
CA ALA A 52 0.90 -10.87 4.18
C ALA A 52 2.32 -10.49 3.75
N LEU A 53 2.59 -9.19 3.55
CA LEU A 53 3.91 -8.69 3.18
C LEU A 53 4.96 -8.91 4.27
N LYS A 54 4.57 -8.76 5.55
CA LYS A 54 5.45 -9.08 6.68
C LYS A 54 5.83 -10.55 6.70
N SER A 55 4.85 -11.45 6.57
CA SER A 55 5.11 -12.90 6.51
C SER A 55 5.97 -13.27 5.31
N LEU A 56 5.79 -12.61 4.17
CA LEU A 56 6.63 -12.83 2.99
C LEU A 56 8.10 -12.42 3.23
N LEU A 57 8.33 -11.30 3.91
CA LEU A 57 9.68 -10.85 4.30
C LEU A 57 10.35 -11.82 5.28
N GLU A 58 9.61 -12.29 6.28
CA GLU A 58 10.08 -13.29 7.24
C GLU A 58 10.43 -14.60 6.52
N LEU A 59 9.62 -15.02 5.54
CA LEU A 59 9.88 -16.21 4.73
C LEU A 59 11.15 -16.06 3.88
N GLY A 60 11.29 -14.95 3.14
CA GLY A 60 12.44 -14.71 2.27
C GLY A 60 13.76 -14.49 3.01
N THR A 61 13.71 -14.19 4.32
CA THR A 61 14.91 -14.07 5.17
C THR A 61 15.35 -15.42 5.75
N ASN A 62 14.39 -16.32 6.02
CA ASN A 62 14.64 -17.58 6.74
C ASN A 62 14.71 -18.81 5.83
N ALA A 63 14.32 -18.71 4.57
CA ALA A 63 14.25 -19.84 3.65
C ALA A 63 14.87 -19.52 2.29
N ASP A 64 15.54 -20.52 1.69
CA ASP A 64 16.09 -20.45 0.33
C ASP A 64 14.97 -20.67 -0.70
N ILE A 65 14.03 -19.72 -0.74
CA ILE A 65 12.86 -19.75 -1.63
C ILE A 65 13.06 -18.74 -2.74
N ASP A 66 12.92 -19.19 -3.99
CA ASP A 66 12.95 -18.30 -5.14
C ASP A 66 11.64 -17.48 -5.22
N LEU A 67 11.73 -16.21 -4.85
CA LEU A 67 10.64 -15.24 -4.91
C LEU A 67 10.70 -14.34 -6.17
N THR A 68 11.53 -14.67 -7.16
CA THR A 68 11.77 -13.81 -8.33
C THR A 68 10.47 -13.52 -9.11
N VAL A 69 9.53 -14.49 -9.15
CA VAL A 69 8.21 -14.30 -9.79
C VAL A 69 7.38 -13.18 -9.16
N LEU A 70 7.61 -12.88 -7.87
CA LEU A 70 6.91 -11.82 -7.14
C LEU A 70 7.52 -10.43 -7.36
N ARG A 71 8.65 -10.32 -8.08
CA ARG A 71 9.35 -9.04 -8.27
C ARG A 71 8.47 -7.94 -8.85
N ILE A 72 7.82 -8.23 -9.97
CA ILE A 72 6.95 -7.25 -10.64
C ILE A 72 5.66 -7.02 -9.84
N PRO A 73 4.95 -8.05 -9.34
CA PRO A 73 3.80 -7.85 -8.47
C PRO A 73 4.07 -6.98 -7.24
N LEU A 74 5.16 -7.22 -6.51
CA LEU A 74 5.50 -6.47 -5.30
C LEU A 74 5.88 -5.03 -5.62
N LEU A 75 6.63 -4.80 -6.70
CA LEU A 75 6.97 -3.45 -7.12
C LEU A 75 5.71 -2.63 -7.46
N ARG A 76 4.75 -3.25 -8.18
CA ARG A 76 3.47 -2.62 -8.51
C ARG A 76 2.63 -2.37 -7.27
N CYS A 77 2.57 -3.33 -6.34
CA CYS A 77 1.88 -3.18 -5.06
C CYS A 77 2.43 -1.98 -4.27
N GLY A 78 3.75 -1.90 -4.09
CA GLY A 78 4.38 -0.79 -3.38
C GLY A 78 4.15 0.56 -4.04
N LYS A 79 4.21 0.62 -5.38
CA LYS A 79 3.91 1.84 -6.14
C LYS A 79 2.45 2.25 -6.02
N ALA A 80 1.52 1.31 -6.11
CA ALA A 80 0.11 1.59 -5.94
C ALA A 80 -0.21 2.15 -4.54
N CYS A 81 0.41 1.59 -3.49
CA CYS A 81 0.26 2.13 -2.14
C CYS A 81 0.85 3.55 -1.99
N GLU A 82 2.05 3.79 -2.54
CA GLU A 82 2.73 5.09 -2.50
C GLU A 82 1.95 6.17 -3.28
N ASP A 83 1.52 5.87 -4.50
CA ASP A 83 0.76 6.80 -5.33
C ASP A 83 -0.59 7.14 -4.69
N PHE A 84 -1.28 6.13 -4.15
CA PHE A 84 -2.57 6.35 -3.49
C PHE A 84 -2.44 7.14 -2.19
N GLU A 85 -1.37 6.91 -1.41
CA GLU A 85 -1.06 7.71 -0.24
C GLU A 85 -0.81 9.17 -0.60
N ALA A 86 -0.02 9.43 -1.64
CA ALA A 86 0.28 10.78 -2.10
C ALA A 86 -1.01 11.54 -2.48
N LEU A 87 -1.93 10.87 -3.18
CA LEU A 87 -3.23 11.45 -3.52
C LEU A 87 -4.07 11.81 -2.27
N ILE A 88 -4.08 10.94 -1.25
CA ILE A 88 -4.77 11.23 0.00
C ILE A 88 -4.14 12.44 0.70
N ILE A 89 -2.81 12.49 0.79
CA ILE A 89 -2.08 13.61 1.42
C ILE A 89 -2.38 14.92 0.69
N GLU A 90 -2.32 14.94 -0.65
CA GLU A 90 -2.63 16.12 -1.45
C GLU A 90 -4.07 16.60 -1.21
N CYS A 91 -5.03 15.67 -1.18
CA CYS A 91 -6.43 15.98 -0.94
C CYS A 91 -6.67 16.50 0.49
N LEU A 92 -5.93 16.00 1.49
CA LEU A 92 -5.98 16.50 2.87
C LEU A 92 -5.35 17.89 2.99
N ALA A 93 -4.25 18.17 2.28
CA ALA A 93 -3.56 19.46 2.33
C ALA A 93 -4.39 20.62 1.77
N HIS A 94 -5.25 20.35 0.78
CA HIS A 94 -6.15 21.35 0.19
C HIS A 94 -7.40 21.63 1.06
N SER A 95 -7.64 20.88 2.13
CA SER A 95 -8.75 21.13 3.05
C SER A 95 -8.35 22.21 4.08
N ASP A 96 -8.88 23.41 3.90
CA ASP A 96 -8.51 24.61 4.65
C ASP A 96 -8.69 24.44 6.17
N GLY A 97 -7.58 24.35 6.92
CA GLY A 97 -7.44 24.59 8.36
C GLY A 97 -8.14 23.64 9.36
N SER A 98 -9.13 22.86 8.95
CA SER A 98 -9.84 21.91 9.81
C SER A 98 -9.21 20.54 9.67
N LYS A 99 -8.51 20.08 10.73
CA LYS A 99 -7.79 18.80 10.84
C LYS A 99 -8.60 17.52 10.52
N THR A 100 -9.82 17.59 10.01
CA THR A 100 -10.75 16.45 10.04
C THR A 100 -11.86 16.45 8.99
N SER A 101 -12.05 17.48 8.16
CA SER A 101 -13.18 17.51 7.23
C SER A 101 -12.79 17.01 5.83
N PHE A 102 -12.53 15.71 5.71
CA PHE A 102 -12.32 15.02 4.43
C PHE A 102 -13.64 14.77 3.70
N ARG A 103 -14.42 15.83 3.40
CA ARG A 103 -15.72 15.71 2.69
C ARG A 103 -15.57 15.39 1.20
N ASP A 104 -14.43 15.74 0.60
CA ASP A 104 -14.20 15.60 -0.84
C ASP A 104 -13.52 14.29 -1.26
N TRP A 105 -13.35 13.34 -0.34
CA TRP A 105 -12.74 12.03 -0.64
C TRP A 105 -13.49 11.20 -1.69
N ALA A 106 -14.79 11.41 -1.85
CA ALA A 106 -15.57 10.78 -2.93
C ALA A 106 -15.11 11.25 -4.33
N LYS A 107 -14.35 12.34 -4.41
CA LYS A 107 -13.74 12.87 -5.64
C LYS A 107 -12.31 12.38 -5.84
N LEU A 108 -11.71 11.67 -4.87
CA LEU A 108 -10.40 11.07 -5.08
C LEU A 108 -10.48 10.08 -6.24
N LYS A 109 -9.61 10.27 -7.23
CA LYS A 109 -9.48 9.39 -8.38
C LYS A 109 -8.07 8.86 -8.46
N TYR A 110 -7.94 7.53 -8.42
CA TYR A 110 -6.71 6.81 -8.70
C TYR A 110 -6.96 5.89 -9.89
N MET A 111 -6.16 6.06 -10.96
CA MET A 111 -6.30 5.31 -12.22
C MET A 111 -7.72 5.36 -12.83
N GLY A 112 -8.45 6.45 -12.61
CA GLY A 112 -9.83 6.63 -13.10
C GLY A 112 -10.92 6.10 -12.16
N ASP A 113 -10.54 5.27 -11.19
CA ASP A 113 -11.42 4.72 -10.16
C ASP A 113 -11.33 5.50 -8.86
N ASP A 114 -12.35 5.34 -8.00
CA ASP A 114 -12.33 5.90 -6.66
C ASP A 114 -11.68 4.93 -5.65
N ILE A 115 -11.74 5.29 -4.38
CA ILE A 115 -11.26 4.46 -3.27
C ILE A 115 -11.92 3.06 -3.19
N VAL A 116 -13.14 2.89 -3.70
CA VAL A 116 -13.79 1.58 -3.77
C VAL A 116 -13.09 0.75 -4.84
N GLY A 117 -12.77 1.35 -5.99
CA GLY A 117 -11.97 0.67 -7.02
C GLY A 117 -10.57 0.30 -6.52
N PHE A 118 -9.89 1.18 -5.79
CA PHE A 118 -8.61 0.84 -5.15
C PHE A 118 -8.74 -0.29 -4.13
N LYS A 119 -9.78 -0.26 -3.29
CA LYS A 119 -10.08 -1.36 -2.36
C LYS A 119 -10.32 -2.68 -3.11
N HIS A 120 -11.11 -2.67 -4.18
CA HIS A 120 -11.38 -3.86 -4.99
C HIS A 120 -10.10 -4.43 -5.61
N MET A 121 -9.21 -3.55 -6.09
CA MET A 121 -7.89 -3.95 -6.59
C MET A 121 -7.04 -4.64 -5.51
N LEU A 122 -7.16 -4.24 -4.24
CA LEU A 122 -6.46 -4.89 -3.12
C LEU A 122 -7.09 -6.20 -2.69
N SER A 123 -8.43 -6.30 -2.69
CA SER A 123 -9.16 -7.50 -2.25
C SER A 123 -9.11 -8.65 -3.26
N GLY A 124 -8.73 -8.38 -4.52
CA GLY A 124 -8.69 -9.35 -5.61
C GLY A 124 -9.96 -9.40 -6.43
#